data_AF-A0A955E4R0-F1
#
_entry.id   AF-A0A955E4R0-F1
#
_cell.length_a   1.000
_cell.length_b   1.000
_cell.length_c   1.000
_cell.angle_alpha   90.00
_cell.angle_beta   90.00
_cell.angle_gamma   90.00
#
_symmetry.space_group_name_H-M   'P 1'
#
loop_
_entity.id
_entity.type
_entity.pdbx_description
1 polymer ?
#
loop_
_entity_poly.entity_id
_entity_poly.type
_entity_poly.pdbx_seq_one_letter_code
_entity_poly.pdbx_strand_id
1 'polypeptide(L)' 'MSKLKQMIPSMFHRRVLLLAGMLAAAMLVLTGRLGWITLVQGGELREKAERPLVRRTWFPTVRGRIIDRKGRVLA' A
#
# COMPACT_ATOMS: atom_id res chain seq x y z
N MET A 1 -1.96 10.33 -46.71
CA MET A 1 -3.10 10.12 -45.78
C MET A 1 -2.74 8.98 -44.83
N SER A 2 -2.87 9.17 -43.51
CA SER A 2 -2.40 8.21 -42.48
C SER A 2 -3.10 6.85 -42.60
N LYS A 3 -2.33 5.75 -42.70
CA LYS A 3 -2.84 4.36 -42.83
C LYS A 3 -3.89 3.99 -41.77
N LEU A 4 -3.84 4.60 -40.58
CA LEU A 4 -4.84 4.42 -39.51
C LEU A 4 -6.26 4.84 -39.91
N LYS A 5 -6.41 5.87 -40.76
CA LYS A 5 -7.74 6.30 -41.22
C LYS A 5 -8.41 5.28 -42.15
N GLN A 6 -7.63 4.42 -42.79
CA GLN A 6 -8.11 3.48 -43.79
C GLN A 6 -8.57 2.15 -43.17
N MET A 7 -7.96 1.74 -42.05
CA MET A 7 -8.37 0.54 -41.30
C MET A 7 -9.58 0.77 -40.40
N ILE A 8 -9.79 2.00 -39.90
CA ILE A 8 -10.85 2.33 -38.95
C ILE A 8 -11.56 3.61 -39.41
N PRO A 9 -12.55 3.48 -40.31
CA PRO A 9 -13.17 4.64 -40.97
C PRO A 9 -14.01 5.49 -40.00
N SER A 10 -14.51 4.90 -38.93
CA SER A 10 -15.37 5.57 -37.95
C SER A 10 -14.55 6.34 -36.89
N MET A 11 -14.82 7.65 -36.78
CA MET A 11 -14.24 8.52 -35.75
C MET A 11 -14.54 8.04 -34.32
N PHE A 12 -15.66 7.33 -34.11
CA PHE A 12 -16.02 6.74 -32.82
C PHE A 12 -15.05 5.62 -32.42
N HIS A 13 -14.84 4.65 -33.29
CA HIS A 13 -13.94 3.52 -33.04
C HIS A 13 -12.50 3.98 -32.78
N ARG A 14 -12.08 5.04 -33.47
CA ARG A 14 -10.75 5.63 -33.27
C ARG A 14 -10.60 6.27 -31.88
N ARG A 15 -11.63 6.94 -31.37
CA ARG A 15 -11.66 7.48 -30.00
C ARG A 15 -11.69 6.36 -28.96
N VAL A 16 -12.50 5.33 -29.19
CA VAL A 16 -12.58 4.15 -28.30
C VAL A 16 -11.22 3.44 -28.21
N LEU A 17 -10.53 3.24 -29.34
CA LEU A 17 -9.19 2.64 -29.34
C LEU A 17 -8.13 3.49 -28.63
N LEU A 18 -8.19 4.81 -28.77
CA LEU A 18 -7.31 5.71 -28.02
C LEU A 18 -7.53 5.59 -26.52
N LEU A 19 -8.80 5.58 -26.08
CA LEU A 19 -9.15 5.39 -24.67
C LEU A 19 -8.72 4.00 -24.16
N ALA A 20 -8.96 2.95 -24.95
CA ALA A 20 -8.53 1.59 -24.61
C ALA A 20 -7.00 1.47 -24.53
N GLY A 21 -6.27 2.10 -25.46
CA GLY A 21 -4.81 2.14 -25.44
C GLY A 21 -4.27 2.88 -24.22
N MET A 22 -4.89 4.00 -23.84
CA MET A 22 -4.52 4.75 -22.64
C MET A 22 -4.77 3.93 -21.37
N LEU A 23 -5.90 3.24 -21.29
CA LEU A 23 -6.20 2.33 -20.19
C LEU A 23 -5.19 1.17 -20.12
N ALA A 24 -4.88 0.56 -21.27
CA ALA A 24 -3.90 -0.53 -21.35
C ALA A 24 -2.50 -0.05 -20.90
N ALA A 25 -2.09 1.14 -21.30
CA ALA A 25 -0.83 1.74 -20.86
C ALA A 25 -0.81 1.96 -19.33
N ALA A 26 -1.89 2.49 -18.76
CA ALA A 26 -2.01 2.66 -17.31
C ALA A 26 -1.93 1.32 -16.56
N MET A 27 -2.64 0.30 -17.06
CA MET A 27 -2.58 -1.05 -16.50
C MET A 27 -1.17 -1.63 -16.55
N LEU A 28 -0.46 -1.46 -17.67
CA LEU A 28 0.90 -1.95 -17.85
C LEU A 28 1.85 -1.33 -16.82
N VAL A 29 1.73 -0.02 -16.55
CA VAL A 29 2.51 0.67 -15.51
C VAL A 29 2.23 0.08 -14.12
N LEU A 30 0.96 -0.11 -13.77
CA LEU A 30 0.57 -0.66 -12.47
C LEU A 30 1.05 -2.12 -12.31
N THR A 31 0.88 -2.95 -13.33
CA THR A 31 1.36 -4.34 -13.32
C THR A 31 2.88 -4.40 -13.24
N GLY A 32 3.59 -3.53 -13.96
CA GLY A 32 5.05 -3.42 -13.87
C GLY A 32 5.49 -3.02 -12.46
N ARG A 33 4.82 -2.04 -11.84
CA ARG A 33 5.08 -1.62 -10.46
C ARG A 33 4.80 -2.74 -9.47
N LEU A 34 3.69 -3.47 -9.64
CA LEU A 34 3.35 -4.62 -8.82
C LEU A 34 4.44 -5.69 -8.92
N GLY A 35 4.86 -6.04 -10.14
CA GLY A 35 5.94 -7.00 -10.38
C GLY A 35 7.27 -6.57 -9.75
N TRP A 36 7.61 -5.28 -9.80
CA TRP A 36 8.79 -4.76 -9.13
C TRP A 36 8.74 -4.98 -7.61
N ILE A 37 7.61 -4.64 -6.98
CA ILE A 37 7.44 -4.80 -5.53
C ILE A 37 7.45 -6.29 -5.15
N THR A 38 6.80 -7.16 -5.91
CA THR A 38 6.65 -8.57 -5.56
C THR A 38 7.88 -9.42 -5.88
N LEU A 39 8.52 -9.19 -7.03
CA LEU A 39 9.63 -10.03 -7.50
C LEU A 39 10.99 -9.48 -7.06
N VAL A 40 11.20 -8.16 -7.15
CA VAL A 40 12.50 -7.55 -6.82
C VAL A 40 12.59 -7.24 -5.33
N GLN A 41 11.56 -6.60 -4.77
CA GLN A 41 11.54 -6.20 -3.36
C GLN A 41 10.88 -7.23 -2.44
N GLY A 42 10.34 -8.32 -2.99
CA GLY A 42 9.51 -9.26 -2.24
C GLY A 42 10.24 -9.94 -1.09
N GLY A 43 11.50 -10.35 -1.29
CA GLY A 43 12.30 -10.99 -0.24
C GLY A 43 12.52 -10.07 0.97
N GLU A 44 13.01 -8.86 0.70
CA GLU A 44 13.28 -7.86 1.74
C GLU A 44 11.99 -7.43 2.47
N LEU A 45 10.89 -7.21 1.73
CA LEU A 45 9.61 -6.80 2.33
C LEU A 45 8.96 -7.93 3.14
N ARG A 46 9.09 -9.20 2.71
CA ARG A 46 8.63 -10.36 3.48
C ARG A 46 9.43 -10.51 4.77
N GLU A 47 10.76 -10.42 4.70
CA GLU A 47 11.61 -10.48 5.88
C GLU A 47 11.27 -9.34 6.87
N LYS A 48 11.05 -8.12 6.38
CA LYS A 48 10.58 -7.00 7.21
C LYS A 48 9.21 -7.25 7.83
N ALA A 49 8.28 -7.87 7.10
CA ALA A 49 6.95 -8.20 7.60
C ALA A 49 6.97 -9.32 8.65
N GLU A 50 7.87 -10.28 8.51
CA GLU A 50 8.07 -11.37 9.48
C GLU A 50 8.72 -10.87 10.78
N ARG A 51 9.52 -9.80 10.72
CA ARG A 51 10.34 -9.31 11.84
C ARG A 51 9.56 -8.74 13.05
N PRO A 52 8.29 -8.27 12.97
CA PRO A 52 7.51 -8.06 14.19
C PRO A 52 6.05 -8.52 14.06
N LEU A 53 5.80 -9.83 13.96
CA LEU A 53 4.42 -10.34 14.16
C LEU A 53 3.97 -10.22 15.63
N VAL A 54 4.91 -10.11 16.57
CA VAL A 54 4.67 -10.04 18.01
C VAL A 54 5.34 -8.80 18.60
N ARG A 55 4.55 -7.75 18.87
CA ARG A 55 4.99 -6.58 19.63
C ARG A 55 4.79 -6.84 21.12
N ARG A 56 5.85 -7.13 21.85
CA ARG A 56 5.83 -7.19 23.33
C ARG A 56 6.01 -5.77 23.87
N THR A 57 4.99 -5.24 24.51
CA THR A 57 5.09 -4.00 25.28
C THR A 57 4.96 -4.33 26.76
N TRP A 58 5.88 -3.83 27.56
CA TRP A 58 5.75 -3.88 29.01
C TRP A 58 4.83 -2.74 29.43
N PHE A 59 3.74 -3.06 30.13
CA PHE A 59 2.93 -2.04 30.76
C PHE A 59 3.63 -1.61 32.05
N PRO A 60 3.80 -0.28 32.29
CA PRO A 60 4.37 0.18 33.54
C PRO A 60 3.48 -0.27 34.70
N THR A 61 4.08 -0.82 35.75
CA THR A 61 3.37 -1.13 36.97
C THR A 61 3.09 0.16 37.73
N VAL A 62 1.84 0.38 38.13
CA VAL A 62 1.49 1.49 39.02
C VAL A 62 1.82 1.09 40.45
N ARG A 63 2.74 1.81 41.11
CA ARG A 63 2.98 1.65 42.54
C ARG A 63 1.75 2.15 43.30
N GLY A 64 1.26 1.35 44.24
CA GLY A 64 0.14 1.76 45.10
C GLY A 64 0.46 3.03 45.89
N ARG A 65 -0.57 3.85 46.15
CA ARG A 65 -0.44 5.05 46.99
C ARG A 65 -0.21 4.66 48.44
N ILE A 66 0.76 5.30 49.09
CA ILE A 66 0.96 5.22 50.53
C ILE A 66 0.02 6.23 51.18
N ILE A 67 -0.87 5.74 52.04
CA ILE A 67 -1.86 6.55 52.73
C ILE A 67 -1.65 6.51 54.24
N ASP A 68 -1.81 7.66 54.88
CA ASP A 68 -1.89 7.80 56.33
C ASP A 68 -3.25 7.26 56.85
N ARG A 69 -3.37 6.99 58.15
CA ARG A 69 -4.61 6.53 58.82
C ARG A 69 -5.80 7.47 58.61
N LYS A 70 -5.55 8.74 58.29
CA LYS A 70 -6.56 9.76 57.97
C LYS A 70 -6.90 9.87 56.48
N GLY A 71 -6.37 8.97 55.63
CA GLY A 71 -6.62 8.93 54.19
C GLY A 71 -5.80 9.93 53.36
N ARG A 72 -4.78 10.56 53.94
CA ARG A 72 -3.90 11.51 53.23
C ARG A 72 -2.82 10.77 52.44
N VAL A 73 -2.57 11.17 51.19
CA VAL A 73 -1.53 10.57 50.33
C VAL A 73 -0.16 11.10 50.75
N LEU A 74 0.75 10.18 51.07
CA LEU A 74 2.12 10.47 51.47
C LEU A 74 3.13 10.20 50.34
N ALA A 75 2.84 9.23 49.47
CA ALA A 75 3.62 8.90 48.26
C ALA A 75 2.79 8.05 47.28
#